data_AF-A0A927MW38-F1
#
_entry.id   AF-A0A927MW38-F1
#
_cell.length_a   1.000
_cell.length_b   1.000
_cell.length_c   1.000
_cell.angle_alpha   90.00
_cell.angle_beta   90.00
_cell.angle_gamma   90.00
#
_symmetry.space_group_name_H-M   'P 1'
#
loop_
_entity.id
_entity.type
_entity.pdbx_description
1 polymer ?
#
loop_
_entity_poly.entity_id
_entity_poly.type
_entity_poly.pdbx_seq_one_letter_code
_entity_poly.pdbx_strand_id
1 'polypeptide(L)'
;MPAIACFVAVERRVATRGGRPLVASAVVHDPVVRSSGAFVPGQPGPGDAVIINVPRTAFSHVGGSGINSASWNPTLVVNIPADSVAGLYSGTVNHSVT
;
A
#
# COMPACT_ATOMS: atom_id res chain seq x y z
N MET A 1 22.49 -6.60 9.85
CA MET A 1 21.66 -5.42 10.20
C MET A 1 20.22 -5.76 9.86
N PRO A 2 19.22 -5.38 10.66
CA PRO A 2 17.82 -5.68 10.36
C PRO A 2 17.39 -4.97 9.08
N ALA A 3 16.53 -5.62 8.30
CA ALA A 3 15.89 -4.99 7.15
C ALA A 3 14.78 -4.05 7.65
N ILE A 4 14.73 -2.83 7.11
CA ILE A 4 13.65 -1.88 7.39
C ILE A 4 12.53 -2.15 6.39
N ALA A 5 11.30 -2.31 6.85
CA ALA A 5 10.14 -2.57 6.01
C ALA A 5 9.15 -1.39 6.04
N CYS A 6 8.73 -0.94 4.86
CA CYS A 6 7.64 0.00 4.70
C CYS A 6 6.34 -0.78 4.47
N PHE A 7 5.31 -0.51 5.27
CA PHE A 7 4.01 -1.17 5.22
C PHE A 7 2.92 -0.20 4.78
N VAL A 8 1.93 -0.73 4.04
CA VAL A 8 0.74 -0.03 3.56
C VAL A 8 -0.50 -0.80 4.01
N ALA A 9 -1.48 -0.09 4.58
CA ALA A 9 -2.79 -0.64 4.92
C ALA A 9 -3.90 0.38 4.60
N VAL A 10 -5.07 -0.08 4.14
CA VAL A 10 -6.28 0.76 4.14
C VAL A 10 -7.00 0.59 5.46
N GLU A 11 -7.10 1.68 6.22
CA GLU A 11 -7.93 1.74 7.41
C GLU A 11 -9.37 2.12 7.02
N ARG A 12 -10.31 1.18 7.18
CA ARG A 12 -11.72 1.35 6.79
C ARG A 12 -12.53 2.13 7.83
N ARG A 13 -12.83 3.39 7.57
CA ARG A 13 -13.95 4.19 8.14
C ARG A 13 -14.27 5.30 7.12
N VAL A 14 -15.48 5.64 6.63
CA VAL A 14 -16.91 5.28 6.88
C VAL A 14 -17.67 5.50 5.55
N ALA A 15 -18.96 5.16 5.37
CA ALA A 15 -19.63 3.84 5.23
C ALA A 15 -21.09 4.07 4.74
N THR A 16 -21.74 3.09 4.10
CA THR A 16 -23.16 3.20 3.67
C THR A 16 -24.04 2.01 4.12
N ARG A 17 -25.33 2.31 4.31
CA ARG A 17 -26.42 1.40 4.65
C ARG A 17 -26.52 0.27 3.61
N GLY A 18 -26.06 -0.93 3.95
CA GLY A 18 -25.98 -2.07 3.02
C GLY A 18 -24.83 -3.03 3.34
N GLY A 19 -23.82 -2.58 4.10
CA GLY A 19 -22.84 -3.45 4.77
C GLY A 19 -21.74 -4.06 3.88
N ARG A 20 -21.78 -3.88 2.55
CA ARG A 20 -20.72 -4.37 1.65
C ARG A 20 -19.49 -3.45 1.61
N PRO A 21 -18.28 -3.92 1.97
CA PRO A 21 -17.11 -3.06 2.05
C PRO A 21 -16.36 -2.94 0.70
N LEU A 22 -16.16 -1.74 0.16
CA LEU A 22 -15.34 -1.51 -1.06
C LEU A 22 -13.95 -2.11 -0.93
N VAL A 23 -13.49 -2.95 -1.85
CA VAL A 23 -12.18 -3.63 -1.74
C VAL A 23 -11.14 -2.88 -2.55
N ALA A 24 -10.04 -2.50 -1.89
CA ALA A 24 -8.88 -1.91 -2.53
C ALA A 24 -7.72 -2.92 -2.63
N SER A 25 -6.95 -2.79 -3.70
CA SER A 25 -5.64 -3.42 -3.89
C SER A 25 -4.63 -2.36 -4.33
N ALA A 26 -3.34 -2.61 -4.08
CA ALA A 26 -2.25 -1.73 -4.49
C ALA A 26 -1.28 -2.45 -5.44
N VAL A 27 -0.54 -1.67 -6.21
CA VAL A 27 0.66 -2.08 -6.95
C VAL A 27 1.78 -1.11 -6.59
N VAL A 28 2.98 -1.63 -6.39
CA VAL A 28 4.14 -0.86 -5.93
C VAL A 28 5.17 -0.78 -7.04
N HIS A 29 5.31 0.39 -7.65
CA HIS A 29 6.38 0.67 -8.60
C HIS A 29 7.67 1.01 -7.85
N ASP A 30 8.83 0.73 -8.45
CA ASP A 30 10.15 0.94 -7.83
C ASP A 30 10.30 2.35 -7.24
N PRO A 31 10.89 2.49 -6.04
CA PRO A 31 10.98 3.78 -5.40
C PRO A 31 12.14 4.57 -6.00
N VAL A 32 12.02 5.90 -6.04
CA VAL A 32 13.21 6.73 -6.29
C VAL A 32 14.05 6.71 -5.01
N VAL A 33 15.22 6.05 -5.10
CA VAL A 33 16.10 5.76 -3.95
C VAL A 33 17.07 6.89 -3.67
N ARG A 34 17.23 7.26 -2.39
CA ARG A 34 18.33 8.10 -1.89
C ARG A 34 19.02 7.43 -0.69
N SER A 35 19.57 6.24 -0.90
CA SER A 35 20.43 5.54 0.03
C SER A 35 21.39 4.60 -0.71
N SER A 36 22.35 3.99 0.01
CA SER A 36 23.33 3.02 -0.52
C SER A 36 22.89 1.55 -0.44
N GLY A 37 21.69 1.28 0.07
CA GLY A 37 21.11 -0.07 0.15
C GLY A 37 20.02 -0.29 -0.90
N ALA A 38 19.66 -1.55 -1.15
CA ALA A 38 18.64 -1.90 -2.13
C ALA A 38 17.24 -1.84 -1.51
N PHE A 39 16.28 -1.24 -2.22
CA PHE A 39 14.85 -1.38 -1.93
C PHE A 39 14.26 -2.50 -2.81
N VAL A 40 13.53 -3.42 -2.19
CA VAL A 40 12.86 -4.54 -2.85
C VAL A 40 11.35 -4.30 -2.76
N PRO A 41 10.63 -4.14 -3.89
CA PRO A 41 9.18 -3.99 -3.88
C PRO A 41 8.48 -5.28 -3.45
N GLY A 42 7.45 -5.15 -2.61
CA GLY A 42 6.58 -6.27 -2.22
C GLY A 42 5.49 -6.60 -3.24
N GLN A 43 5.27 -5.72 -4.23
CA GLN A 43 4.27 -5.88 -5.30
C GLN A 43 4.78 -5.30 -6.63
N PRO A 44 5.80 -5.91 -7.27
CA PRO A 44 6.58 -5.29 -8.35
C PRO A 44 5.77 -4.82 -9.57
N GLY A 45 4.69 -5.54 -9.91
CA GLY A 45 3.83 -5.19 -11.04
C GLY A 45 2.34 -5.47 -10.81
N PRO A 46 1.48 -5.14 -11.79
CA PRO A 46 0.03 -5.30 -11.66
C PRO A 46 -0.45 -6.74 -11.41
N GLY A 47 0.34 -7.75 -11.80
CA GLY A 47 0.07 -9.17 -11.48
C GLY A 47 0.25 -9.52 -10.01
N ASP A 48 1.02 -8.72 -9.26
CA ASP A 48 1.34 -8.91 -7.84
C ASP A 48 0.41 -8.09 -6.92
N ALA A 49 -0.67 -7.56 -7.46
CA ALA A 49 -1.65 -6.77 -6.73
C ALA A 49 -2.38 -7.62 -5.68
N VAL A 50 -2.23 -7.30 -4.39
CA VAL A 50 -2.94 -7.94 -3.29
C VAL A 50 -3.85 -6.95 -2.57
N ILE A 51 -4.89 -7.48 -1.93
CA ILE A 51 -5.89 -6.71 -1.19
C ILE A 51 -5.23 -6.10 0.06
N ILE A 52 -5.37 -4.79 0.23
CA ILE A 52 -4.76 -3.99 1.31
C ILE A 52 -5.69 -3.80 2.52
N ASN A 53 -6.47 -4.83 2.85
CA ASN A 53 -7.38 -4.87 4.02
C ASN A 53 -6.65 -5.19 5.35
N VAL A 54 -5.36 -5.46 5.28
CA VAL A 54 -4.40 -5.70 6.37
C VAL A 54 -3.07 -5.07 5.94
N PRO A 55 -2.12 -4.83 6.86
CA PRO A 55 -0.78 -4.36 6.50
C PRO A 55 -0.10 -5.27 5.46
N ARG A 56 0.38 -4.67 4.37
CA ARG A 56 1.18 -5.30 3.31
C ARG A 56 2.53 -4.62 3.23
N THR A 57 3.60 -5.38 3.06
CA THR A 57 4.92 -4.80 2.77
C THR A 57 4.88 -4.13 1.40
N ALA A 58 5.08 -2.82 1.34
CA ALA A 58 5.29 -2.11 0.09
C ALA A 58 6.75 -2.23 -0.36
N PHE A 59 7.70 -2.04 0.55
CA PHE A 59 9.12 -2.26 0.28
C PHE A 59 9.86 -2.85 1.49
N SER A 60 10.90 -3.61 1.22
CA SER A 60 11.95 -3.95 2.19
C SER A 60 13.28 -3.33 1.77
N HIS A 61 14.00 -2.72 2.72
CA HIS A 61 15.33 -2.17 2.52
C HIS A 61 16.38 -3.15 3.05
N VAL A 62 17.36 -3.52 2.20
CA VAL A 62 18.41 -4.48 2.53
C VAL A 62 19.78 -3.84 2.32
N GLY A 63 20.62 -3.91 3.36
CA GLY A 63 21.92 -3.23 3.39
C GLY A 63 21.80 -1.71 3.61
N GLY A 64 22.90 -1.00 3.43
CA GLY A 64 22.96 0.45 3.69
C GLY A 64 22.94 0.81 5.19
N SER A 65 23.32 2.05 5.49
CA SER A 65 23.35 2.61 6.84
C SER A 65 23.13 4.12 6.81
N GLY A 66 22.53 4.68 7.86
CA GLY A 66 22.22 6.12 7.95
C GLY A 66 20.76 6.42 7.65
N ILE A 67 20.46 7.67 7.29
CA ILE A 67 19.11 8.13 6.97
C ILE A 67 18.72 7.57 5.59
N ASN A 68 17.73 6.68 5.57
CA ASN A 68 17.16 6.16 4.33
C ASN A 68 15.92 6.99 3.94
N SER A 69 15.77 7.30 2.66
CA SER A 69 14.52 7.84 2.11
C SER A 69 14.16 7.15 0.79
N ALA A 70 12.87 6.91 0.62
CA ALA A 70 12.27 6.34 -0.57
C ALA A 70 11.08 7.21 -0.97
N SER A 71 10.97 7.54 -2.25
CA SER A 71 9.76 8.15 -2.81
C SER A 71 8.94 7.06 -3.51
N TRP A 72 7.64 6.99 -3.20
CA TRP A 72 6.73 5.95 -3.69
C TRP A 72 5.63 6.57 -4.56
N ASN A 73 5.37 5.96 -5.72
CA ASN A 73 4.26 6.31 -6.60
C ASN A 73 3.38 5.05 -6.81
N PRO A 74 2.35 4.84 -5.98
CA PRO A 74 1.47 3.67 -6.10
C PRO A 74 0.51 3.76 -7.27
N THR A 75 0.08 2.60 -7.76
CA THR A 75 -1.27 2.48 -8.34
C THR A 75 -2.20 1.86 -7.29
N LEU A 76 -3.32 2.53 -6.99
CA LEU A 76 -4.39 2.00 -6.15
C LEU A 76 -5.59 1.63 -7.03
N VAL A 77 -6.08 0.41 -6.89
CA VAL A 77 -7.27 -0.10 -7.61
C VAL A 77 -8.37 -0.33 -6.60
N VAL A 78 -9.51 0.34 -6.78
CA VAL A 78 -10.70 0.20 -5.93
C VAL A 78 -11.82 -0.46 -6.74
N ASN A 79 -12.19 -1.67 -6.35
CA ASN A 79 -13.29 -2.39 -6.97
C ASN A 79 -14.61 -1.99 -6.30
N ILE A 80 -15.53 -1.44 -7.09
CA ILE A 80 -16.87 -1.03 -6.67
C ILE A 80 -17.88 -2.11 -7.14
N PRO A 81 -18.46 -2.90 -6.23
CA PRO A 81 -19.53 -3.85 -6.56
C PRO A 81 -20.72 -3.19 -7.26
N ALA A 82 -21.36 -3.87 -8.19
CA ALA A 82 -22.54 -3.35 -8.92
C ALA A 82 -23.76 -3.07 -8.02
N ASP A 83 -23.83 -3.68 -6.83
CA ASP A 83 -24.84 -3.44 -5.80
C ASP A 83 -24.40 -2.42 -4.74
N SER A 84 -23.31 -1.68 -4.99
CA SER A 84 -22.86 -0.59 -4.12
C SER A 84 -23.89 0.52 -4.11
N VAL A 85 -24.36 0.90 -2.92
CA VAL A 85 -25.34 1.97 -2.75
C VAL A 85 -24.72 3.31 -3.16
N ALA A 86 -25.43 4.08 -3.99
CA ALA A 86 -24.99 5.41 -4.40
C ALA A 86 -24.78 6.32 -3.19
N GLY A 87 -23.62 6.97 -3.12
CA GLY A 87 -23.22 7.81 -1.99
C GLY A 87 -21.73 8.14 -2.03
N LEU A 88 -21.30 8.99 -1.11
CA LEU A 88 -19.88 9.33 -0.94
C LEU A 88 -19.18 8.24 -0.13
N TYR A 89 -18.10 7.69 -0.69
CA TYR A 89 -17.21 6.76 -0.01
C TYR A 89 -15.91 7.44 0.37
N SER A 90 -15.42 7.18 1.58
CA SER A 90 -14.12 7.63 2.07
C SER A 90 -13.33 6.45 2.66
N GLY A 91 -12.00 6.56 2.62
CA GLY A 91 -11.09 5.58 3.20
C GLY A 91 -9.68 6.16 3.30
N THR A 92 -8.93 5.72 4.30
CA THR A 92 -7.58 6.22 4.59
C THR A 92 -6.55 5.17 4.22
N VAL A 93 -5.47 5.57 3.55
CA VAL A 93 -4.28 4.73 3.34
C VAL A 93 -3.22 5.16 4.36
N ASN A 94 -2.83 4.26 5.25
CA ASN A 94 -1.77 4.49 6.23
C ASN A 94 -0.47 3.85 5.73
N HIS A 95 0.62 4.62 5.76
CA HIS A 95 1.97 4.09 5.55
C HIS A 95 2.77 4.19 6.84
N SER A 96 3.52 3.15 7.15
CA SER A 96 4.45 3.14 8.28
C SER A 96 5.78 2.51 7.86
N VAL A 97 6.84 2.89 8.57
CA VAL A 97 8.18 2.30 8.43
C VAL A 97 8.54 1.66 9.77
N THR A 98 9.02 0.43 9.74
CA THR A 98 9.38 -0.39 10.92
C THR A 98 10.67 -1.16 10.68
#